data_AF-A0AAQ4FM66-F1
#
_entry.id   AF-A0AAQ4FM66-F1
#
_cell.length_a   1.000
_cell.length_b   1.000
_cell.length_c   1.000
_cell.angle_alpha   90.00
_cell.angle_beta   90.00
_cell.angle_gamma   90.00
#
_symmetry.space_group_name_H-M   'P 1'
#
loop_
_entity.id
_entity.type
_entity.pdbx_description
1 polymer ?
#
loop_
_entity_poly.entity_id
_entity_poly.type
_entity_poly.pdbx_seq_one_letter_code
_entity_poly.pdbx_strand_id
1 'polypeptide(L)'
;MAGLHPFEYVIFAILVGGNIVVGLYFSFRKRSRDERHTDEVFLGRRSLAVFPLAVSVLASMMSALGIVGFTAHYYAYGVHMMWSIIPILLTTPIITEIIVPVFYRLKITSVFE
;
A
#
# COMPACT_ATOMS: atom_id res chain seq x y z
N MET A 1 -19.35 -7.75 29.63
CA MET A 1 -18.31 -6.90 29.01
C MET A 1 -17.01 -7.68 29.08
N ALA A 2 -16.66 -8.41 28.03
CA ALA A 2 -15.44 -9.22 28.03
C ALA A 2 -14.24 -8.26 28.06
N GLY A 3 -13.53 -8.20 29.19
CA GLY A 3 -12.29 -7.45 29.29
C GLY A 3 -11.25 -8.10 28.38
N LEU A 4 -10.55 -7.30 27.57
CA LEU A 4 -9.47 -7.79 26.72
C LEU A 4 -8.43 -8.51 27.58
N HIS A 5 -7.97 -9.67 27.11
CA HIS A 5 -6.98 -10.44 27.84
C HIS A 5 -5.66 -9.65 27.88
N PRO A 6 -4.88 -9.66 28.98
CA PRO A 6 -3.63 -8.90 29.06
C PRO A 6 -2.67 -9.15 27.90
N PHE A 7 -2.75 -10.34 27.31
CA PHE A 7 -1.98 -10.73 26.14
C PHE A 7 -2.30 -9.93 24.86
N GLU A 8 -3.56 -9.53 24.66
CA GLU A 8 -3.99 -8.76 23.47
C GLU A 8 -3.38 -7.35 23.49
N TYR A 9 -3.31 -6.73 24.66
CA TYR A 9 -2.64 -5.44 24.84
C TYR A 9 -1.14 -5.51 24.57
N VAL A 10 -0.49 -6.59 25.00
CA VAL A 10 0.95 -6.80 24.76
C VAL A 10 1.22 -6.93 23.27
N ILE A 11 0.44 -7.74 22.55
CA ILE A 11 0.58 -7.87 21.09
C ILE A 11 0.35 -6.53 20.40
N PHE A 12 -0.71 -5.81 20.78
CA PHE A 12 -1.02 -4.49 20.20
C PHE A 12 0.13 -3.50 20.41
N ALA A 13 0.68 -3.43 21.63
CA ALA A 13 1.80 -2.56 21.95
C ALA A 13 3.06 -2.91 21.14
N ILE A 14 3.36 -4.20 20.95
CA ILE A 14 4.50 -4.66 20.14
C ILE A 14 4.29 -4.29 18.66
N LEU A 15 3.09 -4.49 18.12
CA LEU A 15 2.77 -4.18 16.72
C LEU A 15 2.87 -2.68 16.44
N VAL A 16 2.26 -1.86 17.28
CA VAL A 16 2.31 -0.39 17.17
C VAL A 16 3.75 0.10 17.37
N GLY A 17 4.42 -0.37 18.43
CA GLY A 17 5.80 -0.02 18.72
C GLY A 17 6.74 -0.38 17.57
N GLY A 18 6.61 -1.58 16.99
CA GLY A 18 7.41 -2.02 15.85
C GLY A 18 7.24 -1.12 14.62
N ASN A 19 6.01 -0.74 14.27
CA ASN A 19 5.75 0.18 13.15
C ASN A 19 6.37 1.56 13.40
N ILE A 20 6.24 2.08 14.62
CA ILE A 20 6.83 3.38 15.00
C ILE A 20 8.36 3.33 14.95
N VAL A 21 8.99 2.25 15.44
CA VAL A 21 10.44 2.08 15.41
C VAL A 21 10.97 2.03 13.97
N VAL A 22 10.30 1.32 13.06
CA VAL A 22 10.68 1.30 11.64
C VAL A 22 10.55 2.70 11.03
N GLY A 23 9.46 3.41 11.32
CA GLY A 23 9.26 4.79 10.85
C GLY A 23 10.33 5.76 11.37
N LEU A 24 10.68 5.68 12.66
CA LEU A 24 11.74 6.47 13.28
C LEU A 24 13.11 6.13 12.70
N TYR A 25 13.42 4.84 12.52
CA TYR A 25 14.66 4.39 11.92
C TYR A 25 14.87 4.99 10.53
N PHE A 26 13.86 4.93 9.67
CA PHE A 26 13.91 5.56 8.34
C PHE A 26 13.99 7.08 8.45
N SER A 27 13.25 7.72 9.35
CA SER A 27 13.26 9.18 9.55
C SER A 27 14.63 9.72 9.98
N PHE A 28 15.27 9.09 10.97
CA PHE A 28 16.61 9.50 11.42
C PHE A 28 17.70 9.20 10.40
N ARG A 29 17.62 8.05 9.71
CA ARG A 29 18.60 7.69 8.67
C ARG A 29 18.51 8.61 7.44
N LYS A 30 17.31 9.06 7.08
CA LYS A 30 17.08 10.07 6.02
C LYS A 30 17.52 11.47 6.40
N ARG A 31 17.76 11.76 7.69
CA ARG A 31 18.30 13.04 8.16
C ARG A 31 19.83 13.09 8.14
N SER A 32 20.50 11.95 8.26
CA SER A 32 21.98 11.85 8.19
C SER A 32 22.54 11.79 6.77
N ARG A 33 21.74 11.39 5.77
CA ARG A 33 22.06 11.62 4.36
C ARG A 33 21.27 12.84 3.90
N ASP A 34 21.95 13.85 3.36
CA ASP A 34 21.40 15.12 2.89
C ASP A 34 20.57 14.93 1.59
N GLU A 35 19.60 14.01 1.59
CA GLU A 35 18.74 13.60 0.48
C GLU A 35 17.50 14.50 0.40
N ARG A 36 17.73 15.82 0.33
CA ARG A 36 16.68 16.86 0.25
C ARG A 36 15.89 16.88 -1.07
N HIS A 37 16.14 15.96 -1.99
CA HIS A 37 15.37 15.89 -3.23
C HIS A 37 14.14 15.01 -3.04
N THR A 38 12.97 15.65 -3.10
CA THR A 38 11.63 15.06 -3.25
C THR A 38 11.64 13.87 -4.22
N ASP A 39 12.41 13.97 -5.29
CA ASP A 39 12.60 12.92 -6.29
C ASP A 39 13.11 11.59 -5.73
N GLU A 40 14.00 11.57 -4.74
CA GLU A 40 14.47 10.30 -4.17
C GLU A 40 13.42 9.64 -3.26
N VAL A 41 12.56 10.45 -2.66
CA VAL A 41 11.46 9.99 -1.80
C VAL A 41 10.29 9.46 -2.62
N PHE A 42 9.97 10.09 -3.75
CA PHE A 42 8.86 9.70 -4.61
C PHE A 42 9.26 8.72 -5.72
N LEU A 43 10.48 8.81 -6.27
CA LEU A 43 10.93 7.99 -7.41
C LEU A 43 11.82 6.82 -7.02
N GLY A 44 12.33 6.74 -5.77
CA GLY A 44 13.15 5.60 -5.31
C GLY A 44 14.31 5.27 -6.25
N ARG A 45 14.97 6.29 -6.80
CA ARG A 45 16.03 6.19 -7.84
C ARG A 45 15.63 5.42 -9.11
N ARG A 46 14.33 5.33 -9.47
CA ARG A 46 13.82 4.55 -10.64
C ARG A 46 14.39 3.12 -10.75
N SER A 47 14.92 2.60 -9.64
CA SER A 47 15.68 1.34 -9.59
C SER A 47 15.05 0.32 -8.63
N LEU A 48 13.89 0.68 -8.04
CA LEU A 48 13.09 -0.27 -7.29
C LEU A 48 12.69 -1.40 -8.23
N ALA A 49 13.09 -2.62 -7.88
CA ALA A 49 12.69 -3.81 -8.60
C ALA A 49 11.16 -3.90 -8.67
N VAL A 50 10.65 -4.48 -9.75
CA VAL A 50 9.19 -4.57 -10.02
C VAL A 50 8.44 -5.24 -8.86
N PHE A 51 9.07 -6.22 -8.21
CA PHE A 51 8.48 -6.97 -7.11
C PHE A 51 8.20 -6.13 -5.85
N PRO A 52 9.17 -5.45 -5.21
CA PRO A 52 8.90 -4.58 -4.07
C PRO A 52 7.99 -3.40 -4.42
N LEU A 53 8.03 -2.91 -5.66
CA LEU A 53 7.10 -1.88 -6.12
C LEU A 53 5.66 -2.39 -6.12
N ALA A 54 5.40 -3.57 -6.71
CA ALA A 54 4.08 -4.18 -6.73
C ALA A 54 3.54 -4.46 -5.31
N VAL A 55 4.40 -4.97 -4.42
CA VAL A 55 4.04 -5.21 -3.02
C VAL A 55 3.66 -3.90 -2.32
N SER A 56 4.40 -2.81 -2.55
CA SER A 56 4.07 -1.51 -1.96
C SER A 56 2.74 -0.95 -2.49
N VAL A 57 2.44 -1.12 -3.78
CA VAL A 57 1.15 -0.68 -4.36
C VAL A 57 0.00 -1.49 -3.77
N LEU A 58 0.14 -2.82 -3.66
CA LEU A 58 -0.87 -3.67 -3.03
C LEU A 58 -1.07 -3.29 -1.56
N ALA A 59 0.01 -3.04 -0.82
CA ALA A 59 -0.06 -2.59 0.57
C ALA A 59 -0.83 -1.27 0.70
N SER A 60 -0.63 -0.30 -0.20
CA SER A 60 -1.34 0.98 -0.20
C SER A 60 -2.83 0.87 -0.55
N MET A 61 -3.25 -0.15 -1.30
CA MET A 61 -4.66 -0.39 -1.63
C MET A 61 -5.42 -1.06 -0.50
N MET A 62 -4.73 -1.80 0.37
CA MET A 62 -5.36 -2.55 1.44
C MET A 62 -5.71 -1.64 2.62
N SER A 63 -7.00 -1.62 2.98
CA SER A 63 -7.52 -0.87 4.12
C SER A 63 -8.33 -1.77 5.04
N ALA A 64 -8.22 -1.55 6.36
CA ALA A 64 -8.95 -2.29 7.37
C ALA A 64 -10.48 -2.17 7.19
N LEU A 65 -10.95 -0.98 6.81
CA LEU A 65 -12.37 -0.75 6.51
C LEU A 65 -12.83 -1.55 5.29
N GLY A 66 -11.96 -1.71 4.29
CA GLY A 66 -12.25 -2.52 3.11
C GLY A 66 -12.49 -3.98 3.46
N ILE A 67 -11.61 -4.57 4.28
CA ILE A 67 -11.72 -5.97 4.71
C ILE A 67 -13.02 -6.20 5.50
N VAL A 68 -13.28 -5.37 6.52
CA VAL A 68 -14.50 -5.48 7.33
C VAL A 68 -15.74 -5.27 6.45
N GLY A 69 -15.71 -4.26 5.58
CA GLY A 69 -16.79 -3.95 4.63
C GLY A 69 -17.09 -5.11 3.68
N PHE A 70 -16.07 -5.73 3.11
CA PHE A 70 -16.25 -6.91 2.26
C PHE A 70 -16.86 -8.07 3.03
N THR A 71 -16.38 -8.36 4.24
CA THR A 71 -16.97 -9.45 5.05
C THR A 71 -18.43 -9.18 5.42
N ALA A 72 -18.77 -7.94 5.77
CA ALA A 72 -20.15 -7.54 6.05
C ALA A 72 -21.04 -7.67 4.81
N HIS A 73 -20.53 -7.28 3.63
CA HIS A 73 -21.24 -7.41 2.37
C HIS A 73 -21.47 -8.87 1.98
N TYR A 74 -20.45 -9.72 2.13
CA TYR A 74 -20.59 -11.16 1.91
C TYR A 74 -21.60 -11.80 2.85
N TYR A 75 -21.63 -11.37 4.10
CA TYR A 75 -22.61 -11.86 5.08
C TYR A 75 -24.04 -11.41 4.76
N ALA A 76 -24.23 -10.17 4.31
CA ALA A 76 -25.56 -9.61 4.05
C ALA A 76 -26.14 -9.98 2.67
N TYR A 77 -25.30 -10.02 1.62
CA TYR A 77 -25.74 -10.09 0.22
C TYR A 77 -25.12 -11.27 -0.55
N GLY A 78 -24.36 -12.14 0.11
CA GLY A 78 -23.74 -13.32 -0.49
C GLY A 78 -22.55 -13.01 -1.41
N VAL A 79 -22.12 -14.00 -2.20
CA VAL A 79 -20.82 -14.02 -2.90
C VAL A 79 -20.77 -13.29 -4.24
N HIS A 80 -21.84 -12.59 -4.64
CA HIS A 80 -21.92 -11.92 -5.95
C HIS A 80 -20.79 -10.89 -6.16
N MET A 81 -20.27 -10.30 -5.08
CA MET A 81 -19.17 -9.35 -5.12
C MET A 81 -17.87 -9.93 -5.69
N MET A 82 -17.69 -11.26 -5.70
CA MET A 82 -16.53 -11.92 -6.30
C MET A 82 -16.43 -11.69 -7.82
N TRP A 83 -17.54 -11.32 -8.49
CA TRP A 83 -17.51 -10.97 -9.91
C TRP A 83 -16.62 -9.77 -10.22
N SER A 84 -16.30 -8.94 -9.22
CA SER A 84 -15.34 -7.82 -9.33
C SER A 84 -13.90 -8.25 -9.66
N ILE A 85 -13.55 -9.53 -9.46
CA ILE A 85 -12.22 -10.06 -9.80
C ILE A 85 -12.00 -10.06 -11.33
N ILE A 86 -13.05 -10.32 -12.10
CA ILE A 86 -12.98 -10.39 -13.57
C ILE A 86 -12.53 -9.06 -14.20
N PRO A 87 -13.18 -7.91 -13.93
CA PRO A 87 -12.74 -6.63 -14.48
C PRO A 87 -11.35 -6.21 -13.96
N ILE A 88 -10.98 -6.56 -12.73
CA ILE A 88 -9.63 -6.33 -12.20
C ILE A 88 -8.59 -7.07 -13.03
N LEU A 89 -8.84 -8.35 -13.35
CA LEU A 89 -7.94 -9.17 -14.13
C LEU A 89 -7.81 -8.66 -15.58
N LEU A 90 -8.92 -8.20 -16.17
CA LEU A 90 -8.94 -7.63 -17.52
C LEU A 90 -8.29 -6.24 -17.61
N THR A 91 -8.43 -5.41 -16.58
CA THR A 91 -7.86 -4.05 -16.56
C THR A 91 -6.36 -4.06 -16.30
N THR A 92 -5.85 -5.04 -15.56
CA THR A 92 -4.41 -5.18 -15.23
C THR A 92 -3.46 -5.14 -16.47
N PRO A 93 -3.68 -5.94 -17.53
CA PRO A 93 -2.82 -5.87 -18.72
C PRO A 93 -2.95 -4.53 -19.46
N ILE A 94 -4.15 -3.94 -19.50
CA ILE A 94 -4.39 -2.64 -20.13
C ILE A 94 -3.58 -1.54 -19.43
N ILE A 95 -3.59 -1.52 -18.09
CA ILE A 95 -2.79 -0.56 -17.32
C ILE A 95 -1.29 -0.75 -17.60
N THR A 96 -0.83 -2.01 -17.62
CA THR A 96 0.61 -2.33 -17.78
C THR A 96 1.13 -1.96 -19.17
N GLU A 97 0.37 -2.25 -20.23
CA GLU A 97 0.80 -2.06 -21.62
C GLU A 97 0.52 -0.66 -22.17
N ILE A 98 -0.49 0.05 -21.65
CA ILE A 98 -0.91 1.35 -22.19
C ILE A 98 -0.59 2.48 -21.21
N ILE A 99 -1.04 2.35 -19.95
CA ILE A 99 -0.96 3.46 -18.99
C ILE A 99 0.48 3.65 -18.52
N VAL A 100 1.14 2.59 -18.03
CA VAL A 100 2.52 2.67 -17.54
C VAL A 100 3.50 3.29 -18.55
N PRO A 101 3.56 2.87 -19.84
CA PRO A 101 4.50 3.47 -20.79
C PRO A 101 4.17 4.92 -21.15
N VAL A 102 2.90 5.33 -21.12
CA VAL A 102 2.51 6.74 -21.34
C VAL A 102 3.03 7.62 -20.20
N PHE A 103 2.79 7.23 -18.95
CA PHE A 103 3.31 7.97 -17.78
C PHE A 103 4.84 7.99 -17.76
N TYR A 104 5.50 6.90 -18.16
CA TYR A 104 6.96 6.84 -18.24
C TYR A 104 7.55 7.78 -19.31
N ARG A 105 6.85 7.95 -20.44
CA ARG A 105 7.26 8.86 -21.54
C ARG A 105 7.05 10.33 -21.21
N LEU A 106 5.99 10.68 -20.49
CA LEU A 106 5.70 12.06 -20.09
C LEU A 106 6.62 12.59 -18.99
N LYS A 107 7.36 11.72 -18.28
CA LYS A 107 8.26 12.07 -17.15
C LYS A 107 7.60 12.90 -16.04
N ILE A 108 6.27 12.92 -15.99
CA ILE A 108 5.47 13.61 -14.97
C ILE A 108 5.65 12.93 -13.61
N THR A 109 5.89 13.75 -12.60
CA THR A 109 6.08 13.34 -11.19
C THR A 109 4.77 13.19 -10.42
N SER A 110 3.68 13.75 -10.94
CA SER A 110 2.34 13.74 -10.35
C SER A 110 1.29 13.45 -11.41
N VAL A 111 0.19 12.78 -11.05
CA VAL A 111 -0.95 12.49 -11.94
C VAL A 111 -1.69 13.78 -12.38
N PHE A 112 -1.48 14.88 -11.66
CA PHE A 112 -2.15 16.16 -11.89
C PHE A 112 -1.32 17.18 -12.67
N GLU A 113 -0.16 16.76 -13.19
CA GLU A 113 0.72 17.57 -14.03
C GLU A 113 0.46 17.32 -15.52
#